data_AF-A0AAW3VFU9-F1
#
_entry.id   AF-A0AAW3VFU9-F1
#
_cell.length_a   1.000
_cell.length_b   1.000
_cell.length_c   1.000
_cell.angle_alpha   90.00
_cell.angle_beta   90.00
_cell.angle_gamma   90.00
#
_symmetry.space_group_name_H-M   'P 1'
#
loop_
_entity.id
_entity.type
_entity.pdbx_description
1 polymer ?
#
loop_
_entity_poly.entity_id
_entity_poly.type
_entity_poly.pdbx_seq_one_letter_code
_entity_poly.pdbx_strand_id
1 'polypeptide(L)' 'MRYADPNTDGSKIQFKTQYENFIGGEWVAPVKGEYFDNISPVDGKVFT' A
#
# COMPACT_ATOMS: atom_id res chain seq x y z
N MET A 1 6.51 -19.37 -14.21
CA MET A 1 5.37 -18.46 -14.51
C MET A 1 5.58 -17.20 -13.68
N ARG A 2 5.45 -16.01 -14.27
CA ARG A 2 5.59 -14.72 -13.55
C ARG A 2 4.19 -14.17 -13.27
N TYR A 3 3.97 -13.68 -12.05
CA TYR A 3 2.75 -12.94 -11.71
C TYR A 3 2.81 -11.54 -12.29
N ALA A 4 1.67 -11.00 -12.72
CA ALA A 4 1.55 -9.58 -13.04
C ALA A 4 1.89 -8.74 -11.80
N ASP A 5 2.49 -7.57 -12.02
CA ASP A 5 2.86 -6.68 -10.95
C ASP A 5 1.59 -6.19 -10.21
N PRO A 6 1.64 -5.93 -8.90
CA PRO A 6 0.47 -5.44 -8.18
C PRO A 6 -0.11 -4.16 -8.80
N ASN A 7 -1.43 -3.99 -8.69
CA ASN A 7 -2.14 -2.82 -9.23
C ASN A 7 -2.15 -2.68 -10.77
N THR A 8 -1.73 -3.70 -11.53
CA THR A 8 -1.87 -3.73 -13.00
C THR A 8 -2.95 -4.71 -13.46
N ASP A 9 -3.31 -4.65 -14.74
CA ASP A 9 -4.19 -5.63 -15.37
C ASP A 9 -3.63 -7.06 -15.24
N GLY A 10 -4.50 -8.03 -15.00
CA GLY A 10 -4.13 -9.43 -14.73
C GLY A 10 -3.50 -9.69 -13.36
N SER A 11 -3.30 -8.67 -12.51
CA SER A 11 -2.85 -8.87 -11.13
C SER A 11 -3.95 -9.50 -10.28
N LYS A 12 -3.55 -10.45 -9.43
CA LYS A 12 -4.43 -11.02 -8.40
C LYS A 12 -4.58 -10.11 -7.17
N ILE A 13 -3.74 -9.08 -7.06
CA ILE A 13 -3.65 -8.20 -5.89
C ILE A 13 -3.82 -6.76 -6.31
N GLN A 14 -4.69 -6.07 -5.57
CA GLN A 14 -4.93 -4.63 -5.64
C GLN A 14 -4.75 -4.08 -4.22
N PHE A 15 -3.73 -3.24 -4.03
CA PHE A 15 -3.48 -2.56 -2.76
C PHE A 15 -4.38 -1.32 -2.65
N LYS A 16 -4.70 -0.93 -1.42
CA LYS A 16 -5.38 0.34 -1.16
C LYS A 16 -4.39 1.49 -1.36
N THR A 17 -4.89 2.66 -1.71
CA THR A 17 -4.06 3.87 -1.86
C THR A 17 -3.54 4.42 -0.55
N GLN A 18 -4.09 4.01 0.59
CA GLN A 18 -3.66 4.44 1.92
C GLN A 18 -4.05 3.39 2.97
N TYR A 19 -3.25 3.30 4.02
CA TYR A 19 -3.50 2.44 5.17
C TYR A 19 -3.41 3.25 6.45
N GLU A 20 -4.33 2.96 7.37
CA GLU A 20 -4.35 3.53 8.71
C GLU A 20 -3.57 2.65 9.68
N ASN A 21 -3.31 3.15 10.89
CA ASN A 21 -2.80 2.33 11.98
C ASN A 21 -3.92 1.43 12.50
N PHE A 22 -3.61 0.18 12.87
CA PHE A 22 -4.59 -0.68 13.54
C PHE A 22 -4.31 -0.74 15.03
N ILE A 23 -5.14 -0.08 15.84
CA ILE A 23 -4.92 0.11 17.29
C ILE A 23 -6.23 -0.19 18.01
N GLY A 24 -6.18 -1.07 19.01
CA GLY A 24 -7.36 -1.39 19.84
C GLY A 24 -8.54 -2.04 19.10
N GLY A 25 -8.31 -2.60 17.91
CA GLY A 25 -9.37 -3.18 17.08
C GLY A 25 -9.95 -2.24 16.03
N GLU A 26 -9.44 -1.01 15.92
CA GLU A 26 -9.91 0.01 15.00
C GLU A 26 -8.81 0.52 14.08
N TRP A 27 -9.20 1.01 12.91
CA TRP A 27 -8.32 1.71 11.97
C TRP A 27 -8.30 3.20 12.31
N VAL A 28 -7.13 3.73 12.68
CA VAL A 28 -6.95 5.06 13.24
C VAL A 28 -5.87 5.83 12.48
N ALA A 29 -6.18 7.08 12.11
CA ALA A 29 -5.22 7.97 11.48
C ALA A 29 -4.02 8.30 12.39
N PRO A 30 -2.83 8.53 11.84
CA PRO A 30 -1.70 9.04 12.60
C PRO A 30 -2.05 10.34 13.32
N VAL A 31 -1.63 10.48 14.58
CA VAL A 31 -1.95 11.65 15.41
C VAL A 31 -1.48 12.97 14.78
N LYS A 32 -0.38 12.94 14.01
CA LYS A 32 0.15 14.11 13.29
C LYS A 32 -0.35 14.23 11.85
N GLY A 33 -1.17 13.29 11.38
CA GLY A 33 -1.64 13.23 9.99
C GLY A 33 -0.54 12.94 8.95
N GLU A 34 0.64 12.51 9.40
CA GLU A 34 1.78 12.20 8.52
C GLU A 34 1.68 10.77 7.99
N TYR A 35 1.67 10.63 6.66
CA TYR A 35 1.77 9.37 5.93
C TYR A 35 3.01 9.41 5.03
N PHE A 36 3.36 8.26 4.44
CA PHE A 36 4.52 8.15 3.56
C PHE A 36 4.25 7.20 2.40
N ASP A 37 4.96 7.43 1.30
CA ASP A 37 4.90 6.58 0.12
C ASP A 37 5.66 5.28 0.33
N ASN A 38 5.02 4.15 0.03
CA ASN A 38 5.67 2.85 -0.02
C ASN A 38 6.29 2.59 -1.40
N ILE A 39 7.55 2.95 -1.52
CA ILE A 39 8.31 2.84 -2.77
C ILE A 39 8.87 1.41 -2.92
N SER A 40 8.55 0.78 -4.05
CA SER A 40 9.10 -0.51 -4.46
C SER A 40 10.63 -0.46 -4.60
N PRO A 41 11.39 -1.35 -3.95
CA PRO A 41 12.82 -1.46 -4.20
C PRO A 41 13.14 -2.15 -5.54
N VAL A 42 12.15 -2.74 -6.22
CA VAL A 42 12.34 -3.48 -7.47
C VAL A 42 12.38 -2.54 -8.68
N ASP A 43 11.50 -1.54 -8.70
CA ASP A 43 11.30 -0.64 -9.84
C ASP A 43 11.10 0.84 -9.46
N GLY A 44 11.17 1.18 -8.17
CA GLY A 44 11.07 2.56 -7.67
C GLY A 44 9.68 3.17 -7.75
N LYS A 45 8.63 2.39 -8.07
CA LYS A 45 7.26 2.90 -8.13
C LYS A 45 6.59 2.92 -6.77
N VAL A 46 5.72 3.90 -6.54
CA VAL A 46 4.89 4.02 -5.34
C VAL A 46 3.72 3.04 -5.41
N PHE A 47 3.49 2.27 -4.35
CA PHE A 47 2.31 1.40 -4.21
C PHE A 47 1.16 2.06 -3.47
N THR A 48 1.48 2.77 -2.39
CA THR A 48 0.56 3.34 -1.39
C THR A 48 1.15 4.64 -0.89
#